data_AF-A0A261GKA3-F1
#
_entry.id   AF-A0A261GKA3-F1
#
_cell.length_a   1.000
_cell.length_b   1.000
_cell.length_c   1.000
_cell.angle_alpha   90.00
_cell.angle_beta   90.00
_cell.angle_gamma   90.00
#
_symmetry.space_group_name_H-M   'P 1'
#
loop_
_entity.id
_entity.type
_entity.pdbx_description
1 polymer ?
#
loop_
_entity_poly.entity_id
_entity_poly.type
_entity_poly.pdbx_seq_one_letter_code
_entity_poly.pdbx_strand_id
1 'polypeptide(L)' 'MAFSYKDLTYIRAALQNYEVSLSEVSEDECEEDEFSEIQDDIQYIERLLGLIEHKIKEYDSSGPSLSSVKRRT' A
#
# COMPACT_ATOMS: atom_id res chain seq x y z
N MET A 1 12.44 14.53 -1.63
CA MET A 1 13.09 13.24 -1.98
C MET A 1 12.01 12.33 -2.56
N ALA A 2 12.28 11.61 -3.65
CA ALA A 2 11.37 10.59 -4.16
C ALA A 2 11.61 9.27 -3.41
N PHE A 3 10.55 8.54 -3.08
CA PHE A 3 10.64 7.21 -2.48
C PHE A 3 11.16 6.20 -3.50
N SER A 4 12.06 5.30 -3.08
CA SER A 4 12.50 4.18 -3.91
C SER A 4 11.47 3.05 -3.94
N TYR A 5 11.62 2.10 -4.87
CA TYR A 5 10.78 0.90 -4.93
C TYR A 5 10.80 0.11 -3.60
N LYS A 6 11.98 0.01 -2.98
CA LYS A 6 12.16 -0.66 -1.69
C LYS A 6 11.40 0.07 -0.59
N ASP A 7 11.47 1.40 -0.56
CA ASP A 7 10.73 2.22 0.40
C ASP A 7 9.21 2.02 0.22
N LEU A 8 8.71 2.09 -1.02
CA LEU A 8 7.29 1.86 -1.32
C LEU A 8 6.82 0.48 -0.86
N THR A 9 7.65 -0.55 -1.01
CA THR A 9 7.32 -1.91 -0.56
C THR A 9 7.21 -1.98 0.97
N TYR A 10 8.11 -1.33 1.71
CA TYR A 10 8.02 -1.28 3.16
C TYR A 10 6.86 -0.44 3.66
N ILE A 11 6.59 0.70 3.02
CA ILE A 11 5.45 1.56 3.37
C ILE A 11 4.14 0.79 3.14
N ARG A 12 4.01 0.07 2.02
CA ARG A 12 2.85 -0.81 1.77
C ARG A 12 2.66 -1.82 2.90
N ALA A 13 3.72 -2.55 3.27
CA ALA A 13 3.64 -3.56 4.32
C ALA A 13 3.26 -2.95 5.69
N ALA A 14 3.81 -1.78 6.01
CA ALA A 14 3.46 -1.07 7.25
C ALA A 14 1.99 -0.65 7.26
N LEU A 15 1.49 -0.06 6.17
CA LEU A 15 0.09 0.35 6.05
C LEU A 15 -0.88 -0.83 6.13
N GLN A 16 -0.56 -1.96 5.49
CA GLN A 16 -1.36 -3.19 5.61
C GLN A 16 -1.43 -3.68 7.07
N ASN A 17 -0.31 -3.66 7.79
CA ASN A 17 -0.31 -4.04 9.21
C ASN A 17 -1.13 -3.07 10.07
N TYR A 18 -1.08 -1.77 9.79
CA TYR A 18 -1.91 -0.78 10.49
C TYR A 18 -3.40 -0.96 10.20
N GLU A 19 -3.78 -1.18 8.94
CA GLU A 19 -5.18 -1.42 8.56
C GLU A 19 -5.73 -2.66 9.26
N VAL A 20 -5.00 -3.78 9.25
CA VAL A 20 -5.39 -4.99 10.01
C VAL A 20 -5.56 -4.68 11.50
N SER A 21 -4.59 -4.01 12.12
CA SER A 21 -4.64 -3.71 13.56
C SER A 21 -5.82 -2.82 13.93
N LEU A 22 -6.14 -1.83 13.09
CA LEU A 22 -7.28 -0.93 13.33
C LEU A 22 -8.62 -1.62 13.07
N SER A 23 -8.69 -2.52 12.08
CA SER A 23 -9.90 -3.28 11.76
C SER A 23 -10.31 -4.28 12.85
N GLU A 24 -9.38 -4.64 13.73
CA GLU A 24 -9.62 -5.53 14.88
C GLU A 24 -10.22 -4.79 16.08
N VAL A 25 -10.21 -3.45 16.09
CA VAL A 25 -10.77 -2.66 17.19
C VAL A 25 -12.30 -2.72 17.17
N SER A 26 -12.90 -2.99 18.33
CA SER A 26 -14.35 -3.02 18.52
C SER A 26 -14.89 -1.65 18.96
N GLU A 27 -16.06 -1.27 18.48
CA GLU A 27 -16.78 -0.06 18.93
C GLU A 27 -17.02 -0.07 20.46
N ASP A 28 -17.31 -1.26 21.02
CA ASP A 28 -17.54 -1.44 22.47
C ASP A 28 -16.29 -1.14 23.33
N GLU A 29 -15.11 -1.09 22.72
CA GLU A 29 -13.82 -0.83 23.39
C GLU A 29 -13.38 0.64 23.27
N CYS A 30 -14.16 1.47 22.56
CA CYS A 30 -13.82 2.85 22.21
C CYS A 30 -14.66 3.87 23.01
N GLU A 31 -14.13 5.09 23.16
CA GLU A 31 -14.93 6.24 23.58
C GLU A 31 -15.89 6.70 22.44
N GLU A 32 -16.94 7.49 22.75
CA GLU A 32 -18.07 7.82 21.84
C GLU A 32 -17.65 8.25 20.42
N ASP A 33 -16.54 8.98 20.27
CA ASP A 33 -16.07 9.48 18.97
C ASP A 33 -14.83 8.73 18.43
N GLU A 34 -14.14 7.95 19.27
CA GLU A 34 -12.87 7.30 18.94
C GLU A 34 -13.04 6.24 17.86
N PHE A 35 -14.15 5.48 17.90
CA PHE A 35 -14.42 4.46 16.88
C PHE A 35 -14.62 5.10 15.49
N SER A 36 -15.31 6.24 15.42
CA SER A 36 -15.50 6.96 14.16
C SER A 36 -14.18 7.47 13.61
N GLU A 37 -13.29 7.99 14.46
CA GLU A 37 -11.95 8.43 14.07
C GLU A 37 -11.12 7.26 13.52
N ILE A 38 -11.20 6.08 14.14
CA ILE A 38 -10.55 4.86 13.66
C ILE A 38 -11.07 4.46 12.28
N GLN A 39 -12.38 4.56 12.03
CA GLN A 39 -12.95 4.27 10.70
C GLN A 39 -12.45 5.27 9.64
N ASP A 40 -12.31 6.55 9.98
CA ASP A 40 -11.76 7.56 9.08
C ASP A 40 -10.27 7.28 8.76
N ASP A 41 -9.50 6.85 9.76
CA ASP A 41 -8.10 6.45 9.60
C ASP A 41 -7.96 5.21 8.71
N ILE A 42 -8.82 4.20 8.87
CA ILE A 42 -8.86 3.02 7.98
C ILE A 42 -9.09 3.47 6.53
N GLN A 43 -10.09 4.31 6.27
CA GLN A 43 -10.35 4.83 4.92
C GLN A 43 -9.18 5.65 4.36
N TYR A 44 -8.46 6.37 5.21
CA TYR A 44 -7.26 7.08 4.80
C TYR A 44 -6.13 6.12 4.42
N ILE A 45 -5.91 5.07 5.21
CA ILE A 45 -4.91 4.03 4.94
C ILE A 45 -5.22 3.29 3.63
N GLU A 46 -6.48 2.92 3.37
CA GLU A 46 -6.89 2.29 2.11
C GLU A 46 -6.54 3.15 0.89
N ARG A 47 -6.79 4.47 0.99
CA ARG A 47 -6.43 5.43 -0.06
C ARG A 47 -4.91 5.49 -0.27
N LEU A 48 -4.12 5.49 0.81
CA LEU A 48 -2.65 5.46 0.72
C LEU A 48 -2.14 4.16 0.09
N LEU A 49 -2.74 3.01 0.44
CA LEU A 49 -2.41 1.72 -0.15
C LEU A 49 -2.63 1.74 -1.66
N GLY A 50 -3.78 2.20 -2.13
CA GLY A 50 -4.07 2.34 -3.57
C GLY A 50 -3.06 3.23 -4.30
N LEU A 51 -2.63 4.34 -3.68
CA LEU A 51 -1.59 5.21 -4.25
C LEU A 51 -0.23 4.52 -4.34
N ILE A 52 0.16 3.76 -3.32
CA ILE A 52 1.44 3.04 -3.31
C ILE A 52 1.43 1.90 -4.31
N GLU A 53 0.35 1.15 -4.42
CA GLU A 53 0.19 0.09 -5.42
C GLU A 53 0.30 0.64 -6.84
N HIS A 54 -0.33 1.78 -7.11
CA HIS A 54 -0.19 2.47 -8.39
C HIS A 54 1.28 2.81 -8.68
N LYS A 55 2.00 3.41 -7.71
CA LYS A 55 3.41 3.76 -7.89
C LYS A 55 4.30 2.54 -8.09
N ILE A 56 4.09 1.46 -7.32
CA ILE A 56 4.82 0.20 -7.48
C ILE A 56 4.59 -0.34 -8.90
N LYS A 57 3.36 -0.31 -9.40
CA LYS A 57 3.01 -0.74 -10.76
C LYS A 57 3.70 0.09 -11.84
N GLU A 58 3.85 1.41 -11.64
CA GLU A 58 4.61 2.28 -12.54
C GLU A 58 6.09 1.86 -12.60
N TYR A 59 6.70 1.57 -11.43
CA TYR A 59 8.06 1.05 -11.36
C TYR A 59 8.19 -0.30 -12.08
N ASP A 60 7.28 -1.24 -11.84
CA ASP A 60 7.30 -2.56 -12.49
C ASP A 60 7.15 -2.44 -14.02
N SER A 61 6.32 -1.50 -14.48
CA SER A 61 6.09 -1.23 -15.91
C SER A 61 7.28 -0.53 -16.58
N SER A 62 8.18 0.08 -15.81
CA SER A 62 9.38 0.75 -16.31
C SER A 62 10.60 -0.17 -16.47
N GLY A 63 10.47 -1.45 -16.11
CA GLY A 63 11.54 -2.44 -16.23
C GLY A 63 11.96 -2.74 -17.69
N PRO A 64 13.19 -3.23 -17.91
CA PRO A 64 13.66 -3.57 -19.25
C PRO A 64 12.80 -4.68 -19.87
N SER A 65 12.23 -4.40 -21.03
CA SER A 65 11.52 -5.39 -21.85
C SER A 65 12.53 -6.42 -22.36
N LEU A 66 12.31 -7.69 -22.01
CA LEU A 66 13.09 -8.80 -22.55
C LEU A 66 12.75 -8.97 -24.03
N SER A 67 13.55 -8.36 -24.91
CA SER A 67 13.46 -8.64 -26.34
C SER A 67 13.88 -10.08 -26.62
N SER A 68 13.07 -10.78 -27.42
CA SER A 68 13.35 -12.17 -27.77
C SER A 68 14.63 -12.25 -28.60
N VAL A 69 15.61 -13.05 -28.15
CA VAL A 69 16.85 -13.28 -28.89
C VAL A 69 16.50 -14.07 -30.15
N LYS A 70 16.58 -13.44 -31.34
CA LYS A 70 16.46 -14.16 -32.62
C LYS A 70 17.57 -15.22 -32.69
N ARG A 71 17.20 -16.50 -32.56
CA ARG A 71 18.08 -17.61 -32.96
C ARG A 71 18.40 -17.43 -34.45
N ARG A 72 19.67 -17.19 -34.76
CA ARG A 72 20.19 -17.36 -36.13
C ARG A 72 20.30 -18.87 -36.37
N THR A 73 19.36 -19.41 -37.14
CA THR A 73 19.51 -20.68 -37.87
C THR A 73 20.29 -20.43 -39.15
#